data_AF-A0A9E2U4V6-F1
#
_entry.id   AF-A0A9E2U4V6-F1
#
_cell.length_a   1.000
_cell.length_b   1.000
_cell.length_c   1.000
_cell.angle_alpha   90.00
_cell.angle_beta   90.00
_cell.angle_gamma   90.00
#
_symmetry.space_group_name_H-M   'P 1'
#
loop_
_entity.id
_entity.type
_entity.pdbx_description
1 polymer ?
#
loop_
_entity_poly.entity_id
_entity_poly.type
_entity_poly.pdbx_seq_one_letter_code
_entity_poly.pdbx_strand_id
1 'polypeptide(L)'
;MLSSGRARRLALVTALIAIATAVALTGASATNAASPQSHPIVVKPLFSNPQYLSPGAVTFGCQSRPIDGSHGPRCYQPAQIQRAYGYSGLLASGVNGTGKTIVIVDAFSNPYVANDLGFQDALFGLPAANFTAVAPQGVPAFDPTNGDMDGWAEEITLDVLWAHAMAPGAKIVLDEAKSDQDQDILNALKSAVDGNWGDVISQSFGEAETCVGLPGPALNAQYHAVYQEAAAKGITVFASSGDSGASQFSCDGSHAILSPSAPAVDPLVTGVGGTTLNADGTTGAYLGEKAWTEQLFGCNPPATGDADINCSGGGFSTLFSRPSFQNGFNGNAGRGVPDVSYDAGVNGGVLTHCGICNLLNGLDPSNPNVFFIFGGTSAGSPQWSALTADADQLAGHDLGTINPSLYSFAQAPGLYSAAFHDVTTGNNNVAEIGTGYNAGVGWDPVTGLGTPNAAALLPALAGGCVTTPVNGPTNVGAGRTLCIAPGTQVNGPVSVNGGTFIANGASLHGPVNATGDSSVTICGTSISGPLSVSGTTGQTIVGGGSAFPGCAGNSISGPASFSNNSGPVEVDGNTISGPLSFSGNTGGVHQSGNTVSGPISIH
;
A
#
# COMPACT_ATOMS: atom_id res chain seq x y z
N MET A 1 -38.16 16.57 92.91
CA MET A 1 -38.75 17.83 92.43
C MET A 1 -38.17 18.14 91.06
N LEU A 2 -39.06 18.50 90.13
CA LEU A 2 -38.83 18.79 88.70
C LEU A 2 -37.63 19.75 88.49
N SER A 3 -36.84 19.68 87.41
CA SER A 3 -37.22 20.06 86.05
C SER A 3 -36.08 19.83 85.04
N SER A 4 -36.48 19.69 83.78
CA SER A 4 -35.79 19.37 82.52
C SER A 4 -34.85 20.43 81.93
N GLY A 5 -33.98 20.03 80.98
CA GLY A 5 -33.52 20.92 79.90
C GLY A 5 -32.24 20.51 79.15
N ARG A 6 -32.37 20.18 77.86
CA ARG A 6 -31.29 19.90 76.87
C ARG A 6 -30.44 21.14 76.55
N ALA A 7 -29.14 20.96 76.24
CA ALA A 7 -28.47 21.53 75.06
C ALA A 7 -26.99 21.07 74.92
N ARG A 8 -26.58 20.76 73.69
CA ARG A 8 -25.23 20.35 73.26
C ARG A 8 -24.26 21.55 73.18
N ARG A 9 -22.96 21.35 73.47
CA ARG A 9 -21.82 21.44 72.50
C ARG A 9 -20.44 21.49 73.19
N LEU A 10 -19.55 20.66 72.64
CA LEU A 10 -18.09 20.75 72.43
C LEU A 10 -17.09 21.06 73.58
N ALA A 11 -16.23 20.05 73.79
CA ALA A 11 -14.76 20.08 73.81
C ALA A 11 -14.00 20.77 74.95
N LEU A 12 -13.14 20.01 75.67
CA LEU A 12 -11.68 20.02 75.51
C LEU A 12 -10.98 19.13 76.56
N VAL A 13 -10.04 18.30 76.06
CA VAL A 13 -8.66 18.07 76.56
C VAL A 13 -8.43 17.50 77.97
N THR A 14 -7.79 16.33 78.03
CA THR A 14 -6.44 16.22 78.61
C THR A 14 -5.69 14.96 78.14
N ALA A 15 -4.43 15.17 77.77
CA ALA A 15 -3.49 14.24 77.17
C ALA A 15 -2.63 13.51 78.22
N LEU A 16 -2.00 12.40 77.84
CA LEU A 16 -0.80 11.86 78.49
C LEU A 16 0.11 11.14 77.47
N ILE A 17 0.99 11.96 76.89
CA ILE A 17 2.45 11.82 76.66
C ILE A 17 3.08 10.41 76.82
N ALA A 18 3.78 9.91 75.79
CA ALA A 18 5.26 9.75 75.79
C ALA A 18 5.83 9.03 74.54
N ILE A 19 6.46 9.84 73.67
CA ILE A 19 7.80 9.71 73.02
C ILE A 19 8.25 8.34 72.48
N ALA A 20 8.43 8.27 71.15
CA ALA A 20 9.52 7.52 70.51
C ALA A 20 9.99 8.21 69.20
N THR A 21 11.22 8.75 69.28
CA THR A 21 12.25 8.93 68.24
C THR A 21 11.85 9.13 66.77
N ALA A 22 12.16 10.32 66.26
CA ALA A 22 12.18 10.64 64.83
C ALA A 22 13.28 9.86 64.10
N VAL A 23 12.87 8.98 63.19
CA VAL A 23 13.67 8.58 62.03
C VAL A 23 13.10 9.35 60.84
N ALA A 24 13.93 10.18 60.21
CA ALA A 24 13.60 10.83 58.96
C ALA A 24 13.49 9.77 57.86
N LEU A 25 12.26 9.28 57.64
CA LEU A 25 11.91 8.71 56.35
C LEU A 25 11.69 9.89 55.42
N THR A 26 12.65 10.10 54.53
CA THR A 26 12.42 10.82 53.29
C THR A 26 11.17 10.22 52.65
N GLY A 27 10.06 10.95 52.73
CA GLY A 27 8.91 10.66 51.90
C GLY A 27 9.41 10.72 50.47
N ALA A 28 9.54 9.56 49.83
CA ALA A 28 9.55 9.52 48.39
C ALA A 28 8.22 10.15 47.98
N SER A 29 8.28 11.41 47.53
CA SER A 29 7.22 11.97 46.72
C SER A 29 7.01 10.95 45.62
N ALA A 30 5.86 10.28 45.63
CA ALA A 30 5.38 9.59 44.46
C ALA A 30 5.37 10.67 43.37
N THR A 31 6.39 10.64 42.51
CA THR A 31 6.35 11.33 41.24
C THR A 31 5.08 10.80 40.60
N ASN A 32 4.04 11.63 40.52
CA ASN A 32 2.92 11.34 39.65
C ASN A 32 3.55 10.91 38.33
N ALA A 33 3.39 9.63 37.97
CA ALA A 33 3.70 9.22 36.61
C ALA A 33 2.92 10.21 35.75
N ALA A 34 3.63 11.05 34.99
CA ALA A 34 2.97 11.86 33.98
C ALA A 34 2.06 10.88 33.24
N SER A 35 0.76 11.20 33.17
CA SER A 35 -0.13 10.45 32.28
C SER A 35 0.61 10.37 30.95
N PRO A 36 0.82 9.17 30.37
CA PRO A 36 1.21 9.09 28.97
C PRO A 36 0.29 10.06 28.25
N GLN A 37 0.84 11.13 27.67
CA GLN A 37 0.06 11.87 26.70
C GLN A 37 -0.10 10.89 25.56
N SER A 38 -1.32 10.40 25.44
CA SER A 38 -1.68 9.43 24.45
C SER A 38 -1.92 10.23 23.19
N HIS A 39 -1.13 9.94 22.16
CA HIS A 39 -1.15 10.71 20.93
C HIS A 39 -2.15 10.04 19.99
N PRO A 40 -3.12 10.78 19.43
CA PRO A 40 -4.03 10.19 18.48
C PRO A 40 -3.23 9.68 17.29
N ILE A 41 -3.59 8.55 16.71
CA ILE A 41 -3.04 8.16 15.42
C ILE A 41 -3.55 9.19 14.38
N VAL A 42 -2.62 9.95 13.76
CA VAL A 42 -2.91 11.13 12.92
C VAL A 42 -2.71 10.81 11.43
N VAL A 43 -3.73 10.20 10.82
CA VAL A 43 -4.00 10.34 9.39
C VAL A 43 -5.52 10.46 9.28
N LYS A 44 -6.01 11.53 8.66
CA LYS A 44 -7.43 11.71 8.35
C LYS A 44 -7.55 11.83 6.84
N PRO A 45 -8.60 11.27 6.24
CA PRO A 45 -8.75 11.36 4.81
C PRO A 45 -9.17 12.79 4.47
N LEU A 46 -8.64 13.32 3.37
CA LEU A 46 -9.02 14.65 2.93
C LEU A 46 -10.29 14.55 2.09
N PHE A 47 -11.22 15.49 2.29
CA PHE A 47 -12.36 15.61 1.41
C PHE A 47 -12.67 17.05 0.99
N SER A 48 -13.34 17.20 -0.15
CA SER A 48 -13.78 18.51 -0.66
C SER A 48 -15.28 18.74 -0.46
N ASN A 49 -15.73 19.97 -0.69
CA ASN A 49 -17.13 20.38 -0.56
C ASN A 49 -18.16 19.41 -1.20
N PRO A 50 -19.40 19.39 -0.70
CA PRO A 50 -20.48 18.56 -1.23
C PRO A 50 -20.63 18.65 -2.76
N GLN A 51 -20.67 17.50 -3.42
CA GLN A 51 -20.97 17.32 -4.84
C GLN A 51 -22.41 16.79 -4.99
N TYR A 52 -23.27 17.60 -5.60
CA TYR A 52 -24.67 17.24 -5.80
C TYR A 52 -24.87 16.51 -7.13
N LEU A 53 -25.44 15.31 -7.06
CA LEU A 53 -25.94 14.60 -8.21
C LEU A 53 -27.29 15.20 -8.64
N SER A 54 -27.40 15.55 -9.92
CA SER A 54 -28.68 16.00 -10.47
C SER A 54 -29.64 14.81 -10.64
N PRO A 55 -30.95 14.96 -10.35
CA PRO A 55 -31.91 13.87 -10.54
C PRO A 55 -31.85 13.28 -11.96
N GLY A 56 -31.63 11.96 -12.04
CA GLY A 56 -31.53 11.23 -13.32
C GLY A 56 -30.18 11.35 -14.04
N ALA A 57 -29.19 12.03 -13.46
CA ALA A 57 -27.81 12.01 -13.95
C ALA A 57 -27.04 10.82 -13.35
N VAL A 58 -26.08 10.29 -14.11
CA VAL A 58 -25.09 9.29 -13.66
C VAL A 58 -23.68 9.87 -13.66
N THR A 59 -23.56 11.19 -13.87
CA THR A 59 -22.29 11.90 -13.88
C THR A 59 -22.38 13.15 -13.01
N PHE A 60 -21.29 13.43 -12.31
CA PHE A 60 -21.07 14.61 -11.51
C PHE A 60 -20.34 15.68 -12.34
N GLY A 61 -20.67 16.95 -12.09
CA GLY A 61 -20.00 18.05 -12.77
C GLY A 61 -18.47 18.05 -12.58
N CYS A 62 -17.98 17.58 -11.42
CA CYS A 62 -16.56 17.52 -11.11
C CYS A 62 -15.76 16.61 -12.07
N GLN A 63 -16.39 15.60 -12.68
CA GLN A 63 -15.72 14.69 -13.63
C GLN A 63 -15.25 15.41 -14.91
N SER A 64 -15.90 16.52 -15.27
CA SER A 64 -15.55 17.32 -16.45
C SER A 64 -14.50 18.41 -16.20
N ARG A 65 -14.12 18.65 -14.95
CA ARG A 65 -13.16 19.71 -14.59
C ARG A 65 -11.76 19.36 -15.10
N PRO A 66 -10.90 20.32 -15.47
CA PRO A 66 -9.50 20.07 -15.80
C PRO A 66 -8.70 19.63 -14.56
N ILE A 67 -7.73 18.72 -14.74
CA ILE A 67 -6.87 18.23 -13.64
C ILE A 67 -5.89 19.30 -13.13
N ASP A 68 -5.73 20.42 -13.85
CA ASP A 68 -4.91 21.56 -13.41
C ASP A 68 -5.52 22.33 -12.23
N GLY A 69 -6.71 21.93 -11.75
CA GLY A 69 -7.38 22.52 -10.60
C GLY A 69 -8.03 23.88 -10.87
N SER A 70 -7.94 24.41 -12.10
CA SER A 70 -8.40 25.77 -12.43
C SER A 70 -9.90 26.01 -12.23
N HIS A 71 -10.70 24.95 -12.13
CA HIS A 71 -12.15 25.01 -11.92
C HIS A 71 -12.61 24.20 -10.69
N GLY A 72 -11.71 24.03 -9.70
CA GLY A 72 -11.90 23.15 -8.55
C GLY A 72 -11.48 21.71 -8.82
N PRO A 73 -11.55 20.83 -7.82
CA PRO A 73 -11.05 19.47 -7.93
C PRO A 73 -11.84 18.67 -8.97
N ARG A 74 -11.11 17.97 -9.84
CA ARG A 74 -11.64 16.84 -10.63
C ARG A 74 -11.97 15.68 -9.68
N CYS A 75 -12.90 14.82 -10.08
CA CYS A 75 -13.26 13.63 -9.32
C CYS A 75 -13.42 12.41 -10.24
N TYR A 76 -13.32 11.21 -9.67
CA TYR A 76 -13.54 9.93 -10.32
C TYR A 76 -14.56 9.08 -9.54
N GLN A 77 -15.43 8.38 -10.26
CA GLN A 77 -16.25 7.28 -9.71
C GLN A 77 -15.52 5.94 -9.92
N PRO A 78 -15.98 4.84 -9.28
CA PRO A 78 -15.31 3.54 -9.34
C PRO A 78 -14.93 3.10 -10.76
N ALA A 79 -15.84 3.24 -11.74
CA ALA A 79 -15.58 2.84 -13.11
C ALA A 79 -14.37 3.55 -13.76
N GLN A 80 -14.07 4.81 -13.40
CA GLN A 80 -12.89 5.48 -13.93
C GLN A 80 -11.59 5.05 -13.26
N ILE A 81 -11.60 4.87 -11.94
CA ILE A 81 -10.44 4.35 -11.20
C ILE A 81 -10.11 2.92 -11.66
N GLN A 82 -11.14 2.06 -11.72
CA GLN A 82 -11.03 0.70 -12.24
C GLN A 82 -10.45 0.67 -13.66
N ARG A 83 -10.82 1.62 -14.52
CA ARG A 83 -10.24 1.63 -15.88
C ARG A 83 -8.82 2.18 -15.90
N ALA A 84 -8.54 3.24 -15.14
CA ALA A 84 -7.24 3.88 -15.10
C ALA A 84 -6.14 2.90 -14.67
N TYR A 85 -6.44 2.03 -13.71
CA TYR A 85 -5.50 1.04 -13.17
C TYR A 85 -5.69 -0.38 -13.74
N GLY A 86 -6.32 -0.52 -14.91
CA GLY A 86 -6.36 -1.81 -15.64
C GLY A 86 -7.28 -2.88 -15.03
N TYR A 87 -8.25 -2.49 -14.21
CA TYR A 87 -9.12 -3.35 -13.41
C TYR A 87 -10.37 -3.86 -14.15
N SER A 88 -10.92 -3.04 -15.06
CA SER A 88 -12.26 -3.30 -15.63
C SER A 88 -12.39 -4.67 -16.32
N GLY A 89 -11.33 -5.15 -16.98
CA GLY A 89 -11.33 -6.46 -17.64
C GLY A 89 -11.37 -7.64 -16.65
N LEU A 90 -10.73 -7.49 -15.49
CA LEU A 90 -10.71 -8.49 -14.43
C LEU A 90 -12.11 -8.64 -13.81
N LEU A 91 -12.72 -7.52 -13.42
CA LEU A 91 -14.10 -7.50 -12.91
C LEU A 91 -15.10 -8.11 -13.89
N ALA A 92 -15.00 -7.76 -15.17
CA ALA A 92 -15.86 -8.31 -16.21
C ALA A 92 -15.67 -9.84 -16.40
N SER A 93 -14.50 -10.37 -16.05
CA SER A 93 -14.20 -11.80 -16.07
C SER A 93 -14.63 -12.56 -14.81
N GLY A 94 -15.17 -11.85 -13.81
CA GLY A 94 -15.59 -12.41 -12.53
C GLY A 94 -14.48 -12.47 -11.46
N VAL A 95 -13.34 -11.83 -11.70
CA VAL A 95 -12.31 -11.60 -10.68
C VAL A 95 -12.70 -10.32 -9.96
N ASN A 96 -13.22 -10.47 -8.75
CA ASN A 96 -13.87 -9.40 -7.98
C ASN A 96 -13.82 -9.66 -6.46
N GLY A 97 -12.91 -10.51 -6.00
CA GLY A 97 -12.71 -10.86 -4.60
C GLY A 97 -13.66 -11.95 -4.10
N THR A 98 -14.41 -12.61 -4.98
CA THR A 98 -15.36 -13.66 -4.58
C THR A 98 -14.65 -14.75 -3.79
N GLY A 99 -15.15 -15.02 -2.58
CA GLY A 99 -14.61 -16.02 -1.66
C GLY A 99 -13.47 -15.52 -0.79
N LYS A 100 -13.12 -14.22 -0.89
CA LYS A 100 -12.14 -13.55 -0.04
C LYS A 100 -12.78 -12.58 0.94
N THR A 101 -12.06 -12.30 2.02
CA THR A 101 -12.48 -11.37 3.07
C THR A 101 -11.42 -10.31 3.30
N ILE A 102 -11.82 -9.04 3.17
CA ILE A 102 -11.01 -7.88 3.50
C ILE A 102 -11.45 -7.42 4.89
N VAL A 103 -10.50 -7.31 5.81
CA VAL A 103 -10.69 -6.73 7.13
C VAL A 103 -10.18 -5.29 7.09
N ILE A 104 -10.99 -4.35 7.53
CA ILE A 104 -10.62 -2.94 7.72
C ILE A 104 -10.54 -2.71 9.21
N VAL A 105 -9.39 -2.25 9.72
CA VAL A 105 -9.21 -1.94 11.14
C VAL A 105 -9.26 -0.42 11.31
N ASP A 106 -10.29 0.08 11.99
CA ASP A 106 -10.51 1.51 12.22
C ASP A 106 -10.94 1.78 13.66
N ALA A 107 -10.76 3.01 14.15
CA ALA A 107 -11.19 3.39 15.48
C ALA A 107 -12.63 3.92 15.54
N PHE A 108 -13.23 3.78 16.72
CA PHE A 108 -14.61 4.17 16.99
C PHE A 108 -15.59 3.45 16.07
N SER A 109 -16.73 4.08 15.77
CA SER A 109 -17.78 3.49 14.97
C SER A 109 -18.39 4.51 14.03
N ASN A 110 -18.90 4.05 12.89
CA ASN A 110 -19.68 4.88 11.98
C ASN A 110 -21.12 4.35 11.85
N PRO A 111 -22.13 5.02 12.44
CA PRO A 111 -23.53 4.56 12.34
C PRO A 111 -24.14 4.74 10.94
N TYR A 112 -23.48 5.44 10.01
CA TYR A 112 -23.99 5.74 8.66
C TYR A 112 -23.44 4.80 7.58
N VAL A 113 -22.28 4.15 7.82
CA VAL A 113 -21.50 3.43 6.79
C VAL A 113 -22.32 2.41 5.99
N ALA A 114 -23.22 1.67 6.63
CA ALA A 114 -24.03 0.65 5.94
C ALA A 114 -25.04 1.25 4.95
N ASN A 115 -25.60 2.43 5.27
CA ASN A 115 -26.50 3.14 4.34
C ASN A 115 -25.70 3.80 3.23
N ASP A 116 -24.56 4.42 3.56
CA ASP A 116 -23.68 5.08 2.59
C ASP A 116 -23.20 4.08 1.53
N LEU A 117 -22.80 2.88 1.97
CA LEU A 117 -22.45 1.75 1.11
C LEU A 117 -23.61 1.37 0.18
N GLY A 118 -24.83 1.26 0.72
CA GLY A 118 -26.02 0.96 -0.08
C GLY A 118 -26.36 2.04 -1.11
N PHE A 119 -26.18 3.33 -0.78
CA PHE A 119 -26.40 4.43 -1.72
C PHE A 119 -25.34 4.49 -2.81
N GLN A 120 -24.07 4.30 -2.45
CA GLN A 120 -22.98 4.23 -3.40
C GLN A 120 -23.14 3.05 -4.37
N ASP A 121 -23.46 1.87 -3.85
CA ASP A 121 -23.68 0.67 -4.66
C ASP A 121 -24.82 0.87 -5.66
N ALA A 122 -25.94 1.42 -5.20
CA ALA A 122 -27.09 1.70 -6.04
C ALA A 122 -26.77 2.72 -7.14
N LEU A 123 -26.00 3.76 -6.83
CA LEU A 123 -25.64 4.79 -7.81
C LEU A 123 -24.67 4.26 -8.87
N PHE A 124 -23.61 3.58 -8.46
CA PHE A 124 -22.55 3.13 -9.36
C PHE A 124 -22.79 1.73 -9.95
N GLY A 125 -23.93 1.11 -9.63
CA GLY A 125 -24.32 -0.19 -10.17
C GLY A 125 -23.48 -1.35 -9.66
N LEU A 126 -22.98 -1.25 -8.42
CA LEU A 126 -22.25 -2.31 -7.75
C LEU A 126 -23.23 -3.32 -7.12
N PRO A 127 -22.86 -4.60 -7.00
CA PRO A 127 -23.67 -5.55 -6.23
C PRO A 127 -23.68 -5.16 -4.75
N ALA A 128 -24.74 -5.54 -4.05
CA ALA A 128 -24.84 -5.30 -2.61
C ALA A 128 -23.68 -5.97 -1.86
N ALA A 129 -23.00 -5.20 -1.02
CA ALA A 129 -21.89 -5.69 -0.22
C ALA A 129 -22.25 -6.81 0.76
N ASN A 130 -21.33 -7.77 0.93
CA ASN A 130 -21.34 -8.68 2.07
C ASN A 130 -20.55 -8.02 3.21
N PHE A 131 -21.22 -7.12 3.93
CA PHE A 131 -20.61 -6.26 4.94
C PHE A 131 -20.98 -6.69 6.37
N THR A 132 -20.02 -6.60 7.30
CA THR A 132 -20.27 -6.76 8.73
C THR A 132 -19.32 -5.86 9.52
N ALA A 133 -19.85 -5.11 10.48
CA ALA A 133 -19.06 -4.42 11.49
C ALA A 133 -18.99 -5.25 12.78
N VAL A 134 -17.81 -5.30 13.40
CA VAL A 134 -17.55 -5.96 14.68
C VAL A 134 -16.76 -5.02 15.57
N ALA A 135 -17.02 -5.06 16.88
CA ALA A 135 -16.30 -4.26 17.87
C ALA A 135 -15.87 -5.17 19.03
N PRO A 136 -14.77 -5.93 18.91
CA PRO A 136 -14.42 -6.98 19.87
C PRO A 136 -14.14 -6.46 21.28
N GLN A 137 -13.67 -5.22 21.43
CA GLN A 137 -13.49 -4.55 22.72
C GLN A 137 -14.66 -3.63 23.10
N GLY A 138 -15.67 -3.52 22.22
CA GLY A 138 -16.75 -2.55 22.29
C GLY A 138 -16.29 -1.13 21.95
N VAL A 139 -17.22 -0.33 21.46
CA VAL A 139 -17.02 1.08 21.09
C VAL A 139 -17.90 2.00 21.95
N PRO A 140 -17.48 3.25 22.22
CA PRO A 140 -18.36 4.24 22.80
C PRO A 140 -19.53 4.55 21.86
N ALA A 141 -20.61 5.13 22.40
CA ALA A 141 -21.66 5.66 21.56
C ALA A 141 -21.10 6.80 20.70
N PHE A 142 -21.44 6.79 19.41
CA PHE A 142 -21.03 7.84 18.48
C PHE A 142 -21.53 9.21 18.93
N ASP A 143 -20.61 10.18 19.01
CA ASP A 143 -20.88 11.57 19.38
C ASP A 143 -20.45 12.49 18.23
N PRO A 144 -21.39 13.04 17.44
CA PRO A 144 -21.09 13.91 16.30
C PRO A 144 -20.56 15.31 16.68
N THR A 145 -20.26 15.52 17.96
CA THR A 145 -19.60 16.74 18.46
C THR A 145 -18.15 16.47 18.89
N ASN A 146 -17.71 15.21 18.82
CA ASN A 146 -16.35 14.80 19.03
C ASN A 146 -15.62 14.71 17.67
N GLY A 147 -14.76 15.69 17.41
CA GLY A 147 -14.03 15.79 16.13
C GLY A 147 -13.09 14.62 15.82
N ASP A 148 -12.75 13.78 16.81
CA ASP A 148 -12.02 12.54 16.55
C ASP A 148 -12.95 11.47 16.02
N MET A 149 -14.13 11.29 16.65
CA MET A 149 -15.14 10.34 16.17
C MET A 149 -15.66 10.71 14.77
N ASP A 150 -15.84 12.00 14.51
CA ASP A 150 -16.25 12.49 13.19
C ASP A 150 -15.21 12.14 12.11
N GLY A 151 -13.93 12.44 12.35
CA GLY A 151 -12.85 12.14 11.40
C GLY A 151 -12.68 10.64 11.16
N TRP A 152 -12.80 9.81 12.20
CA TRP A 152 -12.77 8.35 12.03
C TRP A 152 -14.00 7.81 11.31
N ALA A 153 -15.17 8.42 11.49
CA ALA A 153 -16.35 8.03 10.71
C ALA A 153 -16.20 8.39 9.22
N GLU A 154 -15.54 9.49 8.89
CA GLU A 154 -15.15 9.83 7.51
C GLU A 154 -14.18 8.79 6.92
N GLU A 155 -13.16 8.38 7.69
CA GLU A 155 -12.18 7.34 7.31
C GLU A 155 -12.85 5.98 7.08
N ILE A 156 -13.65 5.51 8.05
CA ILE A 156 -14.44 4.28 7.92
C ILE A 156 -15.31 4.30 6.64
N THR A 157 -15.87 5.47 6.32
CA THR A 157 -16.67 5.63 5.10
C THR A 157 -15.81 5.43 3.86
N LEU A 158 -14.67 6.13 3.75
CA LEU A 158 -13.76 6.00 2.61
C LEU A 158 -13.30 4.54 2.44
N ASP A 159 -12.79 3.94 3.50
CA ASP A 159 -12.18 2.62 3.49
C ASP A 159 -13.17 1.53 3.06
N VAL A 160 -14.33 1.47 3.71
CA VAL A 160 -15.34 0.44 3.43
C VAL A 160 -15.87 0.57 2.01
N LEU A 161 -16.21 1.79 1.59
CA LEU A 161 -16.85 2.02 0.30
C LEU A 161 -15.88 1.77 -0.87
N TRP A 162 -14.60 2.10 -0.72
CA TRP A 162 -13.61 1.91 -1.80
C TRP A 162 -12.96 0.53 -1.81
N ALA A 163 -12.87 -0.16 -0.68
CA ALA A 163 -12.55 -1.59 -0.69
C ALA A 163 -13.61 -2.37 -1.47
N HIS A 164 -14.90 -2.14 -1.17
CA HIS A 164 -16.01 -2.82 -1.86
C HIS A 164 -16.13 -2.40 -3.33
N ALA A 165 -15.96 -1.12 -3.65
CA ALA A 165 -16.03 -0.65 -5.04
C ALA A 165 -14.98 -1.31 -5.95
N MET A 166 -13.82 -1.68 -5.39
CA MET A 166 -12.75 -2.34 -6.13
C MET A 166 -12.89 -3.87 -6.10
N ALA A 167 -13.28 -4.49 -4.99
CA ALA A 167 -13.52 -5.95 -4.90
C ALA A 167 -14.97 -6.27 -4.51
N PRO A 168 -15.95 -6.06 -5.39
CA PRO A 168 -17.38 -6.09 -5.04
C PRO A 168 -17.95 -7.47 -4.68
N GLY A 169 -17.18 -8.54 -4.90
CA GLY A 169 -17.50 -9.90 -4.49
C GLY A 169 -16.85 -10.33 -3.17
N ALA A 170 -15.93 -9.53 -2.62
CA ALA A 170 -15.30 -9.79 -1.33
C ALA A 170 -16.29 -9.57 -0.18
N LYS A 171 -16.07 -10.29 0.92
CA LYS A 171 -16.67 -9.94 2.21
C LYS A 171 -15.86 -8.80 2.81
N ILE A 172 -16.53 -7.76 3.31
CA ILE A 172 -15.90 -6.69 4.08
C ILE A 172 -16.23 -6.88 5.55
N VAL A 173 -15.19 -6.94 6.39
CA VAL A 173 -15.30 -6.93 7.86
C VAL A 173 -14.69 -5.63 8.36
N LEU A 174 -15.51 -4.74 8.91
CA LEU A 174 -15.04 -3.57 9.64
C LEU A 174 -14.78 -3.97 11.10
N ASP A 175 -13.54 -3.92 11.54
CA ASP A 175 -13.09 -4.17 12.91
C ASP A 175 -12.88 -2.85 13.65
N GLU A 176 -13.91 -2.47 14.41
CA GLU A 176 -14.01 -1.21 15.13
C GLU A 176 -13.26 -1.29 16.47
N ALA A 177 -12.10 -0.64 16.52
CA ALA A 177 -11.33 -0.44 17.74
C ALA A 177 -12.07 0.52 18.68
N LYS A 178 -11.93 0.27 19.98
CA LYS A 178 -12.63 1.04 21.03
C LYS A 178 -12.35 2.54 20.97
N SER A 179 -11.13 2.91 20.61
CA SER A 179 -10.69 4.29 20.45
C SER A 179 -9.50 4.34 19.50
N ASP A 180 -9.08 5.55 19.18
CA ASP A 180 -7.90 5.88 18.34
C ASP A 180 -6.56 5.72 19.06
N GLN A 181 -6.58 5.15 20.27
CA GLN A 181 -5.39 4.89 21.05
C GLN A 181 -4.68 3.66 20.50
N ASP A 182 -3.34 3.74 20.36
CA ASP A 182 -2.52 2.67 19.79
C ASP A 182 -2.82 1.28 20.37
N GLN A 183 -3.06 1.21 21.69
CA GLN A 183 -3.32 -0.06 22.36
C GLN A 183 -4.68 -0.64 22.00
N ASP A 184 -5.71 0.20 21.80
CA ASP A 184 -7.05 -0.24 21.42
C ASP A 184 -7.07 -0.70 19.95
N ILE A 185 -6.38 0.02 19.06
CA ILE A 185 -6.19 -0.40 17.65
C ILE A 185 -5.40 -1.71 17.57
N LEU A 186 -4.34 -1.86 18.36
CA LEU A 186 -3.59 -3.13 18.43
C LEU A 186 -4.49 -4.27 18.91
N ASN A 187 -5.39 -4.04 19.87
CA ASN A 187 -6.29 -5.06 20.37
C ASN A 187 -7.32 -5.50 19.32
N ALA A 188 -7.82 -4.58 18.51
CA ALA A 188 -8.69 -4.87 17.37
C ALA A 188 -7.93 -5.70 16.34
N LEU A 189 -6.81 -5.18 15.81
CA LEU A 189 -5.93 -5.89 14.87
C LEU A 189 -5.58 -7.30 15.35
N LYS A 190 -5.19 -7.44 16.63
CA LYS A 190 -4.88 -8.75 17.22
C LYS A 190 -6.09 -9.68 17.22
N SER A 191 -7.29 -9.18 17.50
CA SER A 191 -8.51 -9.98 17.47
C SER A 191 -8.81 -10.51 16.06
N ALA A 192 -8.64 -9.66 15.04
CA ALA A 192 -8.77 -10.06 13.64
C ALA A 192 -7.75 -11.12 13.23
N VAL A 193 -6.47 -10.92 13.58
CA VAL A 193 -5.39 -11.87 13.27
C VAL A 193 -5.57 -13.18 14.05
N ASP A 194 -5.77 -13.14 15.37
CA ASP A 194 -5.98 -14.32 16.23
C ASP A 194 -7.14 -15.17 15.72
N GLY A 195 -8.25 -14.51 15.39
CA GLY A 195 -9.48 -15.11 14.90
C GLY A 195 -9.45 -15.53 13.43
N ASN A 196 -8.39 -15.16 12.68
CA ASN A 196 -8.24 -15.41 11.25
C ASN A 196 -9.48 -14.95 10.46
N TRP A 197 -9.92 -13.70 10.70
CA TRP A 197 -11.18 -13.18 10.18
C TRP A 197 -11.20 -12.87 8.69
N GLY A 198 -10.03 -12.68 8.07
CA GLY A 198 -9.93 -12.49 6.63
C GLY A 198 -8.52 -12.71 6.10
N ASP A 199 -8.40 -12.48 4.79
CA ASP A 199 -7.24 -12.84 3.98
C ASP A 199 -6.34 -11.61 3.74
N VAL A 200 -6.94 -10.41 3.81
CA VAL A 200 -6.26 -9.13 3.65
C VAL A 200 -6.73 -8.16 4.74
N ILE A 201 -5.80 -7.42 5.34
CA ILE A 201 -6.06 -6.36 6.33
C ILE A 201 -5.68 -5.00 5.73
N SER A 202 -6.59 -4.04 5.78
CA SER A 202 -6.37 -2.62 5.46
C SER A 202 -6.29 -1.81 6.75
N GLN A 203 -5.37 -0.84 6.77
CA GLN A 203 -5.22 0.14 7.84
C GLN A 203 -5.02 1.51 7.19
N SER A 204 -5.88 2.48 7.48
CA SER A 204 -5.77 3.85 6.92
C SER A 204 -5.45 4.86 8.01
N PHE A 205 -4.42 4.57 8.80
CA PHE A 205 -4.02 5.38 9.93
C PHE A 205 -2.50 5.38 10.09
N GLY A 206 -1.95 6.39 10.75
CA GLY A 206 -0.58 6.32 11.21
C GLY A 206 -0.07 7.54 11.96
N GLU A 207 1.15 7.42 12.49
CA GLU A 207 1.87 8.48 13.17
C GLU A 207 3.38 8.29 12.97
N ALA A 208 4.23 9.13 13.57
CA ALA A 208 5.67 8.93 13.48
C ALA A 208 6.05 7.57 14.10
N GLU A 209 6.91 6.80 13.43
CA GLU A 209 7.32 5.46 13.91
C GLU A 209 7.92 5.46 15.33
N THR A 210 8.41 6.62 15.78
CA THR A 210 9.01 6.84 17.10
C THR A 210 7.99 7.22 18.19
N CYS A 211 6.73 7.48 17.83
CA CYS A 211 5.68 7.88 18.75
C CYS A 211 4.79 6.71 19.21
N VAL A 212 4.75 5.61 18.43
CA VAL A 212 3.95 4.41 18.73
C VAL A 212 4.22 3.88 20.14
N GLY A 213 3.20 3.95 20.99
CA GLY A 213 3.20 3.43 22.35
C GLY A 213 3.98 4.26 23.36
N LEU A 214 4.27 5.53 23.08
CA LEU A 214 4.96 6.37 24.04
C LEU A 214 4.23 6.44 25.41
N PRO A 215 5.00 6.40 26.53
CA PRO A 215 6.45 6.57 26.60
C PRO A 215 7.32 5.29 26.43
N GLY A 216 6.83 4.17 25.88
CA GLY A 216 7.62 2.92 25.78
C GLY A 216 7.68 2.29 24.37
N PRO A 217 8.86 1.82 23.90
CA PRO A 217 9.01 1.17 22.59
C PRO A 217 8.35 -0.22 22.48
N ALA A 218 7.65 -0.66 23.54
CA ALA A 218 7.07 -1.99 23.64
C ALA A 218 5.87 -2.18 22.70
N LEU A 219 5.17 -1.12 22.30
CA LEU A 219 3.94 -1.27 21.52
C LEU A 219 4.22 -1.46 20.03
N ASN A 220 5.17 -0.70 19.46
CA ASN A 220 5.61 -0.93 18.07
C ASN A 220 6.13 -2.36 17.86
N ALA A 221 6.87 -2.89 18.85
CA ALA A 221 7.29 -4.30 18.83
C ALA A 221 6.12 -5.31 18.93
N GLN A 222 5.02 -4.95 19.61
CA GLN A 222 3.82 -5.77 19.66
C GLN A 222 3.03 -5.74 18.36
N TYR A 223 2.90 -4.56 17.72
CA TYR A 223 2.38 -4.45 16.35
C TYR A 223 3.17 -5.35 15.40
N HIS A 224 4.50 -5.26 15.41
CA HIS A 224 5.36 -6.12 14.60
C HIS A 224 5.13 -7.62 14.87
N ALA A 225 4.95 -8.01 16.13
CA ALA A 225 4.66 -9.40 16.49
C ALA A 225 3.29 -9.88 15.95
N VAL A 226 2.28 -9.01 15.92
CA VAL A 226 0.97 -9.30 15.32
C VAL A 226 1.11 -9.41 13.79
N TYR A 227 1.91 -8.57 13.15
CA TYR A 227 2.17 -8.69 11.71
C TYR A 227 2.98 -9.95 11.36
N GLN A 228 3.88 -10.42 12.23
CA GLN A 228 4.52 -11.73 12.10
C GLN A 228 3.51 -12.88 12.15
N GLU A 229 2.51 -12.78 13.04
CA GLU A 229 1.44 -13.77 13.12
C GLU A 229 0.53 -13.73 11.88
N ALA A 230 0.17 -12.53 11.40
CA ALA A 230 -0.57 -12.35 10.16
C ALA A 230 0.16 -12.99 8.97
N ALA A 231 1.46 -12.70 8.82
CA ALA A 231 2.30 -13.30 7.79
C ALA A 231 2.35 -14.84 7.89
N ALA A 232 2.45 -15.39 9.11
CA ALA A 232 2.45 -16.84 9.33
C ALA A 232 1.10 -17.51 8.99
N LYS A 233 0.01 -16.75 9.06
CA LYS A 233 -1.35 -17.18 8.66
C LYS A 233 -1.65 -16.94 7.17
N GLY A 234 -0.73 -16.32 6.43
CA GLY A 234 -0.95 -15.98 5.02
C GLY A 234 -1.85 -14.76 4.81
N ILE A 235 -2.01 -13.92 5.83
CA ILE A 235 -2.78 -12.68 5.75
C ILE A 235 -1.89 -11.57 5.18
N THR A 236 -2.36 -10.90 4.13
CA THR A 236 -1.68 -9.71 3.58
C THR A 236 -2.07 -8.48 4.36
N VAL A 237 -1.13 -7.58 4.65
CA VAL A 237 -1.41 -6.36 5.45
C VAL A 237 -0.97 -5.12 4.67
N PHE A 238 -1.89 -4.17 4.51
CA PHE A 238 -1.65 -2.86 3.92
C PHE A 238 -1.76 -1.77 4.99
N ALA A 239 -1.01 -0.68 4.79
CA ALA A 239 -1.24 0.55 5.52
C ALA A 239 -0.95 1.78 4.66
N SER A 240 -1.73 2.85 4.86
CA SER A 240 -1.48 4.14 4.25
C SER A 240 -0.12 4.71 4.72
N SER A 241 0.70 5.24 3.80
CA SER A 241 2.06 5.69 4.13
C SER A 241 2.09 7.05 4.84
N GLY A 242 0.92 7.69 4.99
CA GLY A 242 0.71 8.97 5.64
C GLY A 242 0.45 10.09 4.64
N ASP A 243 -0.19 11.14 5.13
CA ASP A 243 -0.54 12.31 4.31
C ASP A 243 0.36 13.52 4.59
N SER A 244 1.32 13.37 5.51
CA SER A 244 2.21 14.44 5.96
C SER A 244 3.54 14.55 5.19
N GLY A 245 3.58 14.08 3.94
CA GLY A 245 4.77 14.16 3.09
C GLY A 245 5.97 13.38 3.65
N ALA A 246 7.17 13.95 3.61
CA ALA A 246 8.35 13.35 4.25
C ALA A 246 8.35 13.46 5.79
N SER A 247 7.30 14.05 6.38
CA SER A 247 7.23 14.28 7.82
C SER A 247 6.10 13.50 8.48
N GLN A 248 6.18 13.41 9.80
CA GLN A 248 5.05 13.15 10.68
C GLN A 248 5.08 14.20 11.79
N PHE A 249 4.00 14.34 12.56
CA PHE A 249 4.02 15.17 13.75
C PHE A 249 4.97 14.60 14.81
N SER A 250 5.65 15.49 15.55
CA SER A 250 6.29 15.15 16.81
C SER A 250 5.26 14.53 17.73
N CYS A 251 5.70 13.71 18.68
CA CYS A 251 4.75 12.95 19.47
C CYS A 251 3.78 13.88 20.22
N ASP A 252 4.27 14.98 20.81
CA ASP A 252 3.41 16.00 21.43
C ASP A 252 2.52 16.83 20.46
N GLY A 253 2.52 16.51 19.16
CA GLY A 253 1.75 17.17 18.11
C GLY A 253 2.20 18.60 17.80
N SER A 254 3.35 19.03 18.34
CA SER A 254 3.71 20.46 18.35
C SER A 254 4.44 20.96 17.10
N HIS A 255 5.10 20.08 16.34
CA HIS A 255 5.84 20.43 15.12
C HIS A 255 6.06 19.21 14.22
N ALA A 256 6.32 19.41 12.92
CA ALA A 256 6.69 18.33 12.02
C ALA A 256 8.13 17.81 12.28
N ILE A 257 8.33 16.50 12.16
CA ILE A 257 9.61 15.80 12.22
C ILE A 257 9.79 14.90 11.00
N LEU A 258 11.02 14.76 10.51
CA LEU A 258 11.35 13.80 9.46
C LEU A 258 11.17 12.38 9.99
N SER A 259 10.10 11.71 9.57
CA SER A 259 9.78 10.34 10.00
C SER A 259 8.87 9.68 8.97
N PRO A 260 9.06 8.39 8.66
CA PRO A 260 8.03 7.60 8.01
C PRO A 260 6.86 7.33 8.96
N SER A 261 5.71 6.96 8.39
CA SER A 261 4.51 6.59 9.12
C SER A 261 4.52 5.12 9.57
N ALA A 262 4.16 4.85 10.83
CA ALA A 262 3.78 3.52 11.29
C ALA A 262 2.24 3.39 11.27
N PRO A 263 1.68 2.24 10.86
CA PRO A 263 2.37 0.96 10.68
C PRO A 263 2.94 0.70 9.28
N ALA A 264 2.76 1.60 8.30
CA ALA A 264 3.26 1.40 6.93
C ALA A 264 4.77 1.12 6.86
N VAL A 265 5.56 1.63 7.80
CA VAL A 265 7.00 1.39 7.88
C VAL A 265 7.38 -0.01 8.41
N ASP A 266 6.45 -0.82 8.92
CA ASP A 266 6.78 -2.19 9.29
C ASP A 266 7.17 -2.99 8.03
N PRO A 267 8.26 -3.79 8.05
CA PRO A 267 8.70 -4.59 6.90
C PRO A 267 7.71 -5.66 6.42
N LEU A 268 6.75 -6.06 7.26
CA LEU A 268 5.71 -7.04 6.95
C LEU A 268 4.39 -6.41 6.46
N VAL A 269 4.32 -5.08 6.47
CA VAL A 269 3.19 -4.31 5.93
C VAL A 269 3.58 -3.78 4.55
N THR A 270 2.67 -3.83 3.59
CA THR A 270 2.83 -3.14 2.30
C THR A 270 2.36 -1.69 2.47
N GLY A 271 3.31 -0.76 2.52
CA GLY A 271 3.02 0.67 2.66
C GLY A 271 2.53 1.26 1.34
N VAL A 272 1.39 1.96 1.38
CA VAL A 272 0.72 2.53 0.20
C VAL A 272 0.81 4.04 0.22
N GLY A 273 1.57 4.62 -0.71
CA GLY A 273 1.67 6.05 -0.91
C GLY A 273 0.66 6.62 -1.90
N GLY A 274 0.87 7.88 -2.25
CA GLY A 274 -0.08 8.69 -2.99
C GLY A 274 0.45 9.28 -4.29
N THR A 275 -0.37 9.27 -5.33
CA THR A 275 -0.18 9.99 -6.58
C THR A 275 -1.32 10.99 -6.81
N THR A 276 -1.09 11.92 -7.73
CA THR A 276 -2.19 12.67 -8.35
C THR A 276 -2.49 12.05 -9.70
N LEU A 277 -3.61 11.34 -9.80
CA LEU A 277 -4.06 10.71 -11.04
C LEU A 277 -4.57 11.72 -12.06
N ASN A 278 -4.01 11.68 -13.26
CA ASN A 278 -4.63 12.26 -14.45
C ASN A 278 -5.22 11.13 -15.31
N ALA A 279 -6.48 10.82 -15.06
CA ALA A 279 -7.32 10.04 -15.96
C ALA A 279 -8.37 10.92 -16.65
N ASP A 280 -8.82 10.49 -17.82
CA ASP A 280 -9.98 11.08 -18.49
C ASP A 280 -11.23 10.91 -17.62
N GLY A 281 -11.84 12.02 -17.17
CA GLY A 281 -12.92 11.96 -16.18
C GLY A 281 -14.23 11.35 -16.67
N THR A 282 -14.39 11.14 -17.98
CA THR A 282 -15.56 10.44 -18.53
C THR A 282 -15.27 8.95 -18.68
N THR A 283 -14.21 8.63 -19.40
CA THR A 283 -13.91 7.28 -19.84
C THR A 283 -13.02 6.53 -18.86
N GLY A 284 -12.24 7.21 -18.01
CA GLY A 284 -11.25 6.59 -17.12
C GLY A 284 -9.95 6.16 -17.81
N ALA A 285 -9.65 6.67 -19.01
CA ALA A 285 -8.38 6.37 -19.66
C ALA A 285 -7.22 6.99 -18.86
N TYR A 286 -6.21 6.19 -18.52
CA TYR A 286 -4.99 6.66 -17.87
C TYR A 286 -4.21 7.60 -18.80
N LEU A 287 -3.86 8.80 -18.31
CA LEU A 287 -3.09 9.81 -19.06
C LEU A 287 -1.75 10.15 -18.39
N GLY A 288 -1.53 9.72 -17.14
CA GLY A 288 -0.29 9.93 -16.40
C GLY A 288 -0.51 10.25 -14.94
N GLU A 289 0.58 10.24 -14.18
CA GLU A 289 0.61 10.50 -12.75
C GLU A 289 1.85 11.31 -12.36
N LYS A 290 1.73 12.02 -11.25
CA LYS A 290 2.85 12.64 -10.52
C LYS A 290 2.72 12.28 -9.05
N ALA A 291 3.81 12.39 -8.29
CA ALA A 291 3.75 12.26 -6.84
C ALA A 291 2.69 13.21 -6.27
N TRP A 292 1.91 12.71 -5.31
CA TRP A 292 0.84 13.50 -4.75
C TRP A 292 1.38 14.67 -3.93
N THR A 293 0.98 15.85 -4.39
CA THR A 293 1.09 17.10 -3.65
C THR A 293 -0.15 17.90 -3.98
N GLU A 294 -0.98 18.19 -2.98
CA GLU A 294 -2.18 18.97 -3.24
C GLU A 294 -1.79 20.43 -3.55
N GLN A 295 -2.08 20.88 -4.76
CA GLN A 295 -1.53 22.13 -5.30
C GLN A 295 -2.22 23.37 -4.70
N LEU A 296 -3.46 23.19 -4.21
CA LEU A 296 -4.26 24.23 -3.55
C LEU A 296 -3.85 24.50 -2.09
N PHE A 297 -3.18 23.53 -1.43
CA PHE A 297 -2.77 23.61 -0.02
C PHE A 297 -1.25 23.55 0.17
N GLY A 298 -0.52 23.00 -0.81
CA GLY A 298 0.91 22.68 -0.72
C GLY A 298 1.19 21.46 0.18
N CYS A 299 2.43 20.96 0.16
CA CYS A 299 2.95 20.05 1.20
C CYS A 299 3.28 20.78 2.52
N ASN A 300 2.61 21.90 2.77
CA ASN A 300 2.81 22.74 3.94
C ASN A 300 1.45 23.02 4.54
N PRO A 301 1.33 23.11 5.88
CA PRO A 301 0.11 23.66 6.46
C PRO A 301 -0.15 25.01 5.79
N PRO A 302 -1.38 25.29 5.31
CA PRO A 302 -1.74 26.64 4.90
C PRO A 302 -1.32 27.56 6.04
N ALA A 303 -0.56 28.61 5.72
CA ALA A 303 -0.08 29.55 6.73
C ALA A 303 -1.26 29.95 7.63
N THR A 304 -1.17 29.56 8.90
CA THR A 304 -2.14 29.76 9.99
C THR A 304 -3.43 28.92 9.93
N GLY A 305 -3.46 27.81 10.68
CA GLY A 305 -4.68 27.33 11.34
C GLY A 305 -5.24 25.97 10.91
N ASP A 306 -4.87 25.45 9.74
CA ASP A 306 -5.27 24.10 9.30
C ASP A 306 -4.05 23.18 9.39
N ALA A 307 -4.12 22.18 10.26
CA ALA A 307 -2.98 21.36 10.68
C ALA A 307 -2.66 20.18 9.74
N ASP A 308 -3.31 20.05 8.59
CA ASP A 308 -3.12 18.87 7.73
C ASP A 308 -2.18 19.20 6.56
N ILE A 309 -0.98 18.60 6.59
CA ILE A 309 -0.08 18.51 5.44
C ILE A 309 -0.70 17.48 4.48
N ASN A 310 -0.67 17.74 3.17
CA ASN A 310 -1.47 17.01 2.15
C ASN A 310 -0.62 16.47 1.00
N CYS A 311 0.30 15.56 1.31
CA CYS A 311 1.27 14.98 0.39
C CYS A 311 1.62 13.53 0.70
N SER A 312 2.03 12.79 -0.32
CA SER A 312 2.41 11.38 -0.17
C SER A 312 3.46 11.16 0.93
N GLY A 313 3.08 10.38 1.93
CA GLY A 313 3.93 9.90 3.00
C GLY A 313 5.07 9.05 2.46
N GLY A 314 6.30 9.33 2.89
CA GLY A 314 7.43 8.53 2.41
C GLY A 314 8.77 8.94 3.00
N GLY A 315 9.68 7.98 3.11
CA GLY A 315 10.98 8.17 3.75
C GLY A 315 11.64 6.88 4.18
N PHE A 316 12.54 6.98 5.15
CA PHE A 316 13.34 5.85 5.62
C PHE A 316 13.23 5.68 7.12
N SER A 317 13.01 4.44 7.54
CA SER A 317 12.96 4.06 8.94
C SER A 317 14.30 4.26 9.64
N THR A 318 14.22 4.68 10.89
CA THR A 318 15.30 4.68 11.88
C THR A 318 15.20 3.49 12.84
N LEU A 319 14.07 2.79 12.85
CA LEU A 319 13.79 1.66 13.75
C LEU A 319 13.95 0.30 13.06
N PHE A 320 13.44 0.16 11.83
CA PHE A 320 13.48 -1.06 11.04
C PHE A 320 14.63 -1.00 10.02
N SER A 321 15.51 -2.00 10.07
CA SER A 321 16.54 -2.19 9.05
C SER A 321 15.92 -2.45 7.68
N ARG A 322 16.61 -2.05 6.62
CA ARG A 322 16.21 -2.33 5.24
C ARG A 322 15.99 -3.84 5.03
N PRO A 323 14.78 -4.27 4.69
CA PRO A 323 14.52 -5.67 4.40
C PRO A 323 15.22 -6.10 3.11
N SER A 324 15.55 -7.40 3.00
CA SER A 324 16.34 -7.91 1.89
C SER A 324 15.69 -7.72 0.52
N PHE A 325 14.35 -7.67 0.45
CA PHE A 325 13.63 -7.44 -0.79
C PHE A 325 13.86 -6.02 -1.37
N GLN A 326 14.25 -5.04 -0.54
CA GLN A 326 14.59 -3.68 -0.99
C GLN A 326 16.06 -3.51 -1.38
N ASN A 327 16.87 -4.57 -1.31
CA ASN A 327 18.26 -4.51 -1.78
C ASN A 327 18.29 -4.20 -3.28
N GLY A 328 19.11 -3.22 -3.67
CA GLY A 328 19.21 -2.76 -5.06
C GLY A 328 18.23 -1.64 -5.44
N PHE A 329 17.21 -1.37 -4.61
CA PHE A 329 16.25 -0.29 -4.79
C PHE A 329 16.49 0.88 -3.84
N ASN A 330 16.77 0.54 -2.58
CA ASN A 330 16.96 1.50 -1.51
C ASN A 330 18.45 1.53 -1.12
N GLY A 331 19.09 2.71 -1.19
CA GLY A 331 20.49 2.93 -0.78
C GLY A 331 20.69 3.21 0.71
N ASN A 332 19.61 3.46 1.46
CA ASN A 332 19.61 3.68 2.90
C ASN A 332 19.72 2.35 3.67
N ALA A 333 20.16 2.40 4.92
CA ALA A 333 20.22 1.26 5.83
C ALA A 333 18.86 0.91 6.46
N GLY A 334 17.90 1.84 6.49
CA GLY A 334 16.55 1.66 7.00
C GLY A 334 15.54 1.22 5.94
N ARG A 335 14.42 0.61 6.37
CA ARG A 335 13.25 0.27 5.53
C ARG A 335 12.71 1.53 4.87
N GLY A 336 12.62 1.54 3.54
CA GLY A 336 12.08 2.65 2.77
C GLY A 336 10.58 2.50 2.58
N VAL A 337 9.81 3.59 2.70
CA VAL A 337 8.36 3.63 2.39
C VAL A 337 8.07 4.75 1.38
N PRO A 338 7.02 4.63 0.56
CA PRO A 338 6.10 3.48 0.47
C PRO A 338 6.68 2.31 -0.35
N ASP A 339 5.98 1.17 -0.37
CA ASP A 339 6.31 0.05 -1.28
C ASP A 339 5.66 0.26 -2.65
N VAL A 340 4.42 0.74 -2.66
CA VAL A 340 3.59 1.01 -3.85
C VAL A 340 2.78 2.28 -3.62
N SER A 341 2.08 2.77 -4.65
CA SER A 341 1.17 3.92 -4.53
C SER A 341 -0.19 3.67 -5.16
N TYR A 342 -1.12 4.56 -4.86
CA TYR A 342 -2.41 4.70 -5.54
C TYR A 342 -2.79 6.18 -5.64
N ASP A 343 -3.87 6.50 -6.34
CA ASP A 343 -4.41 7.87 -6.35
C ASP A 343 -4.77 8.33 -4.93
N ALA A 344 -4.26 9.50 -4.55
CA ALA A 344 -4.47 10.13 -3.26
C ALA A 344 -4.81 11.62 -3.39
N GLY A 345 -4.83 12.17 -4.61
CA GLY A 345 -5.17 13.57 -4.83
C GLY A 345 -6.63 13.86 -4.47
N VAL A 346 -6.92 14.95 -3.76
CA VAL A 346 -8.32 15.43 -3.68
C VAL A 346 -8.72 16.03 -5.03
N ASN A 347 -7.80 16.73 -5.68
CA ASN A 347 -7.94 17.03 -7.10
C ASN A 347 -7.57 15.80 -7.94
N GLY A 348 -8.58 15.19 -8.55
CA GLY A 348 -8.49 13.84 -9.10
C GLY A 348 -9.07 12.80 -8.15
N GLY A 349 -9.62 13.18 -6.99
CA GLY A 349 -9.98 12.21 -5.96
C GLY A 349 -11.22 11.38 -6.25
N VAL A 350 -11.50 10.52 -5.29
CA VAL A 350 -12.53 9.50 -5.38
C VAL A 350 -13.89 10.00 -4.87
N LEU A 351 -14.96 9.78 -5.63
CA LEU A 351 -16.32 10.11 -5.21
C LEU A 351 -16.83 9.09 -4.19
N THR A 352 -17.20 9.58 -3.01
CA THR A 352 -17.69 8.75 -1.91
C THR A 352 -18.99 9.33 -1.35
N HIS A 353 -20.01 8.49 -1.19
CA HIS A 353 -21.20 8.88 -0.42
C HIS A 353 -20.83 8.90 1.07
N CYS A 354 -21.18 9.96 1.80
CA CYS A 354 -20.78 10.12 3.19
C CYS A 354 -21.87 10.79 4.02
N GLY A 355 -22.58 10.00 4.82
CA GLY A 355 -23.66 10.43 5.69
C GLY A 355 -23.17 11.31 6.84
N ILE A 356 -22.00 10.99 7.42
CA ILE A 356 -21.39 11.85 8.44
C ILE A 356 -20.98 13.20 7.86
N CYS A 357 -20.34 13.22 6.70
CA CYS A 357 -19.98 14.46 6.01
C CYS A 357 -21.22 15.31 5.69
N ASN A 358 -22.32 14.68 5.28
CA ASN A 358 -23.61 15.36 5.11
C ASN A 358 -24.06 16.04 6.42
N LEU A 359 -24.05 15.31 7.54
CA LEU A 359 -24.42 15.86 8.85
C LEU A 359 -23.55 17.07 9.22
N LEU A 360 -22.22 16.95 9.06
CA LEU A 360 -21.25 18.01 9.35
C LEU A 360 -21.44 19.25 8.46
N ASN A 361 -21.98 19.06 7.25
CA ASN A 361 -22.32 20.13 6.31
C ASN A 361 -23.78 20.64 6.45
N GLY A 362 -24.49 20.24 7.51
CA GLY A 362 -25.87 20.67 7.78
C GLY A 362 -26.91 20.10 6.81
N LEU A 363 -26.59 18.97 6.18
CA LEU A 363 -27.43 18.25 5.24
C LEU A 363 -28.06 17.02 5.94
N ASP A 364 -29.08 16.45 5.29
CA ASP A 364 -29.65 15.17 5.74
C ASP A 364 -28.62 14.05 5.52
N PRO A 365 -28.18 13.33 6.59
CA PRO A 365 -27.21 12.25 6.46
C PRO A 365 -27.69 11.12 5.54
N SER A 366 -29.01 10.98 5.35
CA SER A 366 -29.61 9.98 4.46
C SER A 366 -29.84 10.45 3.03
N ASN A 367 -29.37 11.65 2.64
CA ASN A 367 -29.54 12.16 1.29
C ASN A 367 -28.69 11.36 0.28
N PRO A 368 -29.30 10.59 -0.63
CA PRO A 368 -28.56 9.71 -1.54
C PRO A 368 -27.89 10.44 -2.70
N ASN A 369 -28.10 11.75 -2.85
CA ASN A 369 -27.63 12.53 -4.00
C ASN A 369 -26.43 13.43 -3.68
N VAL A 370 -25.83 13.29 -2.50
CA VAL A 370 -24.68 14.10 -2.08
C VAL A 370 -23.48 13.21 -1.86
N PHE A 371 -22.41 13.55 -2.57
CA PHE A 371 -21.13 12.84 -2.55
C PHE A 371 -20.04 13.84 -2.20
N PHE A 372 -18.92 13.33 -1.71
CA PHE A 372 -17.73 14.11 -1.43
C PHE A 372 -16.59 13.55 -2.25
N ILE A 373 -15.61 14.40 -2.57
CA ILE A 373 -14.39 13.94 -3.24
C ILE A 373 -13.38 13.71 -2.15
N PHE A 374 -12.97 12.46 -1.96
CA PHE A 374 -11.97 12.05 -1.00
C PHE A 374 -10.59 11.85 -1.67
N GLY A 375 -9.55 12.01 -0.88
CA GLY A 375 -8.16 11.71 -1.23
C GLY A 375 -7.41 11.20 0.01
N GLY A 376 -6.10 11.41 0.04
CA GLY A 376 -5.23 10.83 1.06
C GLY A 376 -4.72 9.46 0.68
N THR A 377 -3.59 9.06 1.25
CA THR A 377 -3.05 7.71 1.13
C THR A 377 -3.98 6.66 1.74
N SER A 378 -4.90 7.10 2.61
CA SER A 378 -6.06 6.34 3.07
C SER A 378 -6.93 5.81 1.92
N ALA A 379 -7.08 6.53 0.81
CA ALA A 379 -7.80 5.99 -0.35
C ALA A 379 -7.07 4.78 -0.98
N GLY A 380 -5.74 4.73 -0.89
CA GLY A 380 -4.92 3.71 -1.53
C GLY A 380 -4.89 2.37 -0.79
N SER A 381 -4.80 2.39 0.54
CA SER A 381 -4.75 1.20 1.40
C SER A 381 -5.91 0.19 1.18
N PRO A 382 -7.20 0.60 1.21
CA PRO A 382 -8.34 -0.29 0.97
C PRO A 382 -8.40 -0.76 -0.48
N GLN A 383 -7.97 0.06 -1.44
CA GLN A 383 -7.99 -0.30 -2.86
C GLN A 383 -6.90 -1.32 -3.19
N TRP A 384 -5.70 -1.19 -2.61
CA TRP A 384 -4.65 -2.23 -2.68
C TRP A 384 -5.04 -3.52 -1.95
N SER A 385 -5.81 -3.40 -0.87
CA SER A 385 -6.39 -4.56 -0.20
C SER A 385 -7.37 -5.31 -1.12
N ALA A 386 -8.22 -4.58 -1.84
CA ALA A 386 -9.11 -5.13 -2.86
C ALA A 386 -8.38 -5.76 -4.06
N LEU A 387 -7.35 -5.09 -4.59
CA LEU A 387 -6.45 -5.65 -5.62
C LEU A 387 -5.86 -7.01 -5.21
N THR A 388 -5.51 -7.14 -3.93
CA THR A 388 -4.92 -8.37 -3.39
C THR A 388 -5.96 -9.45 -3.19
N ALA A 389 -7.16 -9.12 -2.71
CA ALA A 389 -8.27 -10.08 -2.65
C ALA A 389 -8.61 -10.65 -4.04
N ASP A 390 -8.56 -9.82 -5.08
CA ASP A 390 -8.72 -10.27 -6.47
C ASP A 390 -7.57 -11.17 -6.93
N ALA A 391 -6.34 -10.86 -6.53
CA ALA A 391 -5.16 -11.71 -6.80
C ALA A 391 -5.26 -13.06 -6.07
N ASP A 392 -5.72 -13.08 -4.81
CA ASP A 392 -5.94 -14.28 -4.02
C ASP A 392 -7.04 -15.15 -4.66
N GLN A 393 -8.12 -14.53 -5.17
CA GLN A 393 -9.16 -15.23 -5.91
C GLN A 393 -8.58 -15.89 -7.17
N LEU A 394 -7.78 -15.16 -7.94
CA LEU A 394 -7.10 -15.67 -9.14
C LEU A 394 -6.14 -16.82 -8.82
N ALA A 395 -5.43 -16.74 -7.70
CA ALA A 395 -4.50 -17.77 -7.23
C ALA A 395 -5.23 -19.02 -6.72
N GLY A 396 -6.46 -18.87 -6.24
CA GLY A 396 -7.22 -19.92 -5.57
C GLY A 396 -6.75 -20.19 -4.13
N HIS A 397 -5.87 -19.34 -3.59
CA HIS A 397 -5.36 -19.36 -2.22
C HIS A 397 -4.89 -17.95 -1.83
N ASP A 398 -4.63 -17.72 -0.55
CA ASP A 398 -4.15 -16.42 -0.07
C ASP A 398 -2.66 -16.27 -0.38
N LEU A 399 -2.24 -15.12 -0.88
CA LEU A 399 -0.86 -14.84 -1.28
C LEU A 399 0.04 -14.55 -0.08
N GLY A 400 -0.53 -14.08 1.04
CA GLY A 400 0.23 -13.61 2.20
C GLY A 400 1.11 -12.42 1.88
N THR A 401 2.26 -12.29 2.55
CA THR A 401 3.13 -11.13 2.38
C THR A 401 3.62 -10.97 0.93
N ILE A 402 3.16 -9.93 0.23
CA ILE A 402 3.46 -9.72 -1.19
C ILE A 402 4.70 -8.86 -1.47
N ASN A 403 5.25 -8.16 -0.47
CA ASN A 403 6.43 -7.29 -0.65
C ASN A 403 7.59 -7.99 -1.40
N PRO A 404 8.04 -9.21 -1.03
CA PRO A 404 9.10 -9.89 -1.78
C PRO A 404 8.77 -10.11 -3.27
N SER A 405 7.51 -10.44 -3.58
CA SER A 405 7.05 -10.64 -4.96
C SER A 405 7.04 -9.34 -5.75
N LEU A 406 6.49 -8.26 -5.18
CA LEU A 406 6.45 -6.94 -5.81
C LEU A 406 7.86 -6.46 -6.18
N TYR A 407 8.80 -6.54 -5.24
CA TYR A 407 10.18 -6.15 -5.50
C TYR A 407 10.90 -7.11 -6.46
N SER A 408 10.58 -8.41 -6.44
CA SER A 408 11.11 -9.35 -7.45
C SER A 408 10.61 -9.01 -8.85
N PHE A 409 9.37 -8.54 -9.00
CA PHE A 409 8.83 -8.10 -10.28
C PHE A 409 9.49 -6.81 -10.76
N ALA A 410 9.74 -5.88 -9.83
CA ALA A 410 10.45 -4.64 -10.11
C ALA A 410 11.91 -4.87 -10.58
N GLN A 411 12.55 -5.98 -10.19
CA GLN A 411 13.88 -6.34 -10.68
C GLN A 411 13.89 -6.79 -12.15
N ALA A 412 12.71 -7.03 -12.74
CA ALA A 412 12.55 -7.42 -14.13
C ALA A 412 11.91 -6.27 -14.94
N PRO A 413 12.69 -5.45 -15.66
CA PRO A 413 12.20 -4.21 -16.28
C PRO A 413 11.00 -4.40 -17.22
N GLY A 414 10.94 -5.52 -17.96
CA GLY A 414 9.81 -5.83 -18.83
C GLY A 414 8.53 -6.15 -18.06
N LEU A 415 8.63 -6.78 -16.88
CA LEU A 415 7.47 -7.00 -16.02
C LEU A 415 7.13 -5.73 -15.23
N TYR A 416 8.13 -5.00 -14.74
CA TYR A 416 7.94 -3.74 -14.03
C TYR A 416 7.13 -2.74 -14.87
N SER A 417 7.58 -2.47 -16.11
CA SER A 417 6.89 -1.56 -17.03
C SER A 417 5.50 -2.04 -17.48
N ALA A 418 5.22 -3.34 -17.37
CA ALA A 418 3.90 -3.88 -17.66
C ALA A 418 2.97 -3.82 -16.43
N ALA A 419 3.49 -4.09 -15.24
CA ALA A 419 2.74 -4.28 -14.00
C ALA A 419 2.56 -3.00 -13.19
N PHE A 420 3.38 -1.97 -13.41
CA PHE A 420 3.34 -0.71 -12.68
C PHE A 420 3.37 0.50 -13.62
N HIS A 421 2.70 1.58 -13.21
CA HIS A 421 2.93 2.89 -13.74
C HIS A 421 3.98 3.60 -12.88
N ASP A 422 5.20 3.69 -13.41
CA ASP A 422 6.35 4.30 -12.74
C ASP A 422 6.17 5.83 -12.66
N VAL A 423 6.09 6.37 -11.44
CA VAL A 423 5.86 7.80 -11.22
C VAL A 423 7.20 8.51 -11.04
N THR A 424 7.58 9.28 -12.06
CA THR A 424 8.96 9.81 -12.16
C THR A 424 9.09 11.30 -11.85
N THR A 425 7.99 11.95 -11.43
CA THR A 425 7.96 13.41 -11.22
C THR A 425 7.22 13.79 -9.95
N GLY A 426 7.69 14.86 -9.30
CA GLY A 426 7.15 15.37 -8.04
C GLY A 426 8.03 15.05 -6.83
N ASN A 427 7.57 15.43 -5.65
CA ASN A 427 8.30 15.30 -4.39
C ASN A 427 7.31 15.30 -3.21
N ASN A 428 7.81 15.01 -2.01
CA ASN A 428 7.06 15.14 -0.75
C ASN A 428 7.75 16.10 0.24
N ASN A 429 8.27 17.22 -0.26
CA ASN A 429 8.95 18.22 0.57
C ASN A 429 7.99 18.88 1.56
N VAL A 430 8.39 19.02 2.83
CA VAL A 430 7.59 19.72 3.86
C VAL A 430 8.42 20.87 4.41
N ALA A 431 7.94 22.11 4.32
CA ALA A 431 8.70 23.32 4.60
C ALA A 431 9.21 23.42 6.04
N GLU A 432 8.48 22.87 7.02
CA GLU A 432 8.91 22.89 8.41
C GLU A 432 10.18 22.04 8.63
N ILE A 433 10.33 20.93 7.89
CA ILE A 433 11.54 20.08 7.94
C ILE A 433 12.51 20.33 6.76
N GLY A 434 12.12 21.17 5.81
CA GLY A 434 12.91 21.53 4.63
C GLY A 434 12.69 20.60 3.44
N THR A 435 13.73 19.85 3.05
CA THR A 435 13.70 19.00 1.86
C THR A 435 13.34 17.56 2.24
N GLY A 436 12.28 17.05 1.64
CA GLY A 436 11.91 15.64 1.67
C GLY A 436 12.62 14.88 0.54
N TYR A 437 11.86 14.10 -0.21
CA TYR A 437 12.40 13.25 -1.28
C TYR A 437 11.73 13.53 -2.63
N ASN A 438 12.39 13.12 -3.71
CA ASN A 438 11.89 13.29 -5.08
C ASN A 438 11.48 11.94 -5.65
N ALA A 439 10.43 11.94 -6.45
CA ALA A 439 10.07 10.81 -7.29
C ALA A 439 11.09 10.63 -8.43
N GLY A 440 11.25 9.41 -8.93
CA GLY A 440 12.29 9.05 -9.89
C GLY A 440 11.98 7.80 -10.71
N VAL A 441 12.94 7.34 -11.51
CA VAL A 441 12.79 6.09 -12.26
C VAL A 441 12.98 4.90 -11.32
N GLY A 442 12.02 3.97 -11.32
CA GLY A 442 12.02 2.81 -10.43
C GLY A 442 11.54 3.17 -9.03
N TRP A 443 11.94 2.37 -8.03
CA TRP A 443 11.52 2.64 -6.66
C TRP A 443 12.04 3.99 -6.13
N ASP A 444 11.16 4.77 -5.51
CA ASP A 444 11.51 5.99 -4.79
C ASP A 444 10.75 6.12 -3.44
N PRO A 445 11.26 6.90 -2.47
CA PRO A 445 10.64 7.08 -1.16
C PRO A 445 9.50 8.12 -1.17
N VAL A 446 8.79 8.26 -2.29
CA VAL A 446 7.59 9.11 -2.43
C VAL A 446 6.42 8.28 -2.95
N THR A 447 6.66 7.48 -3.98
CA THR A 447 5.64 6.68 -4.69
C THR A 447 5.96 5.19 -4.78
N GLY A 448 7.07 4.76 -4.18
CA GLY A 448 7.45 3.36 -4.14
C GLY A 448 7.70 2.83 -5.55
N LEU A 449 7.16 1.66 -5.85
CA LEU A 449 7.17 1.04 -7.19
C LEU A 449 6.17 1.69 -8.17
N GLY A 450 5.49 2.76 -7.78
CA GLY A 450 4.41 3.39 -8.55
C GLY A 450 3.04 2.74 -8.31
N THR A 451 2.10 3.03 -9.21
CA THR A 451 0.71 2.55 -9.11
C THR A 451 0.49 1.28 -9.95
N PRO A 452 -0.53 0.46 -9.65
CA PRO A 452 -0.69 -0.82 -10.33
C PRO A 452 -1.30 -0.67 -11.72
N ASN A 453 -0.79 -1.44 -12.68
CA ASN A 453 -1.56 -1.90 -13.82
C ASN A 453 -2.08 -3.31 -13.51
N ALA A 454 -3.28 -3.38 -12.95
CA ALA A 454 -3.85 -4.60 -12.37
C ALA A 454 -3.94 -5.76 -13.39
N ALA A 455 -4.25 -5.46 -14.65
CA ALA A 455 -4.35 -6.47 -15.71
C ALA A 455 -3.07 -7.28 -15.90
N ALA A 456 -1.89 -6.69 -15.63
CA ALA A 456 -0.61 -7.38 -15.69
C ALA A 456 -0.13 -7.85 -14.31
N LEU A 457 -0.34 -7.02 -13.28
CA LEU A 457 0.16 -7.29 -11.94
C LEU A 457 -0.55 -8.47 -11.26
N LEU A 458 -1.89 -8.53 -11.29
CA LEU A 458 -2.66 -9.53 -10.56
C LEU A 458 -2.39 -10.96 -11.07
N PRO A 459 -2.37 -11.22 -12.39
CA PRO A 459 -1.96 -12.53 -12.90
C PRO A 459 -0.50 -12.89 -12.56
N ALA A 460 0.40 -11.91 -12.45
CA ALA A 460 1.78 -12.16 -12.05
C ALA A 460 1.87 -12.53 -10.56
N LEU A 461 1.16 -11.82 -9.68
CA LEU A 461 1.04 -12.15 -8.26
C LEU A 461 0.40 -13.54 -8.06
N ALA A 462 -0.73 -13.80 -8.71
CA ALA A 462 -1.47 -15.06 -8.62
C ALA A 462 -0.69 -16.24 -9.22
N GLY A 463 0.11 -16.01 -10.26
CA GLY A 463 0.99 -17.03 -10.83
C GLY A 463 2.15 -17.42 -9.92
N GLY A 464 2.58 -16.49 -9.04
CA GLY A 464 3.71 -16.65 -8.14
C GLY A 464 5.05 -16.86 -8.84
N CYS A 465 6.13 -16.78 -8.05
CA CYS A 465 7.41 -17.33 -8.48
C CYS A 465 7.53 -18.78 -8.04
N VAL A 466 8.05 -19.63 -8.92
CA VAL A 466 8.46 -20.98 -8.55
C VAL A 466 9.60 -20.86 -7.55
N THR A 467 9.38 -21.35 -6.34
CA THR A 467 10.34 -21.35 -5.22
C THR A 467 10.86 -22.75 -4.86
N THR A 468 10.25 -23.80 -5.40
CA THR A 468 10.64 -25.20 -5.18
C THR A 468 11.28 -25.80 -6.43
N PRO A 469 12.18 -26.79 -6.30
CA PRO A 469 12.78 -27.45 -7.45
C PRO A 469 11.72 -28.03 -8.40
N VAL A 470 11.82 -27.72 -9.69
CA VAL A 470 10.96 -28.29 -10.74
C VAL A 470 11.75 -29.36 -11.49
N ASN A 471 11.13 -30.54 -11.67
CA ASN A 471 11.69 -31.61 -12.49
C ASN A 471 10.78 -31.85 -13.69
N GLY A 472 11.33 -31.80 -14.89
CA GLY A 472 10.61 -31.95 -16.15
C GLY A 472 10.40 -30.64 -16.92
N PRO A 473 9.63 -30.68 -18.02
CA PRO A 473 9.40 -29.51 -18.87
C PRO A 473 8.61 -28.41 -18.16
N THR A 474 9.06 -27.17 -18.30
CA THR A 474 8.41 -25.95 -17.81
C THR A 474 7.92 -25.13 -18.98
N ASN A 475 6.61 -24.89 -19.08
CA ASN A 475 6.00 -24.18 -20.21
C ASN A 475 5.32 -22.88 -19.74
N VAL A 476 5.62 -21.77 -20.41
CA VAL A 476 4.99 -20.46 -20.20
C VAL A 476 4.21 -20.12 -21.46
N GLY A 477 2.88 -20.15 -21.36
CA GLY A 477 1.98 -19.85 -22.48
C GLY A 477 1.65 -18.37 -22.61
N ALA A 478 0.87 -18.05 -23.64
CA ALA A 478 0.49 -16.67 -23.94
C ALA A 478 -0.26 -15.99 -22.78
N GLY A 479 0.13 -14.76 -22.45
CA GLY A 479 -0.49 -13.98 -21.36
C GLY A 479 -0.24 -14.54 -19.95
N ARG A 480 0.67 -15.51 -19.81
CA ARG A 480 1.11 -16.04 -18.51
C ARG A 480 2.44 -15.44 -18.11
N THR A 481 2.58 -15.15 -16.84
CA THR A 481 3.87 -14.82 -16.22
C THR A 481 4.35 -16.02 -15.43
N LEU A 482 5.62 -16.40 -15.62
CA LEU A 482 6.33 -17.35 -14.78
C LEU A 482 7.62 -16.71 -14.32
N CYS A 483 7.76 -16.52 -13.00
CA CYS A 483 9.04 -16.19 -12.41
C CYS A 483 9.65 -17.40 -11.69
N ILE A 484 10.98 -17.52 -11.69
CA ILE A 484 11.75 -18.50 -10.94
C ILE A 484 12.56 -17.74 -9.89
N ALA A 485 12.31 -18.03 -8.62
CA ALA A 485 12.90 -17.31 -7.50
C ALA A 485 14.40 -17.67 -7.28
N PRO A 486 15.18 -16.79 -6.61
CA PRO A 486 16.57 -17.05 -6.29
C PRO A 486 16.79 -18.37 -5.55
N GLY A 487 17.83 -19.12 -5.95
CA GLY A 487 18.16 -20.44 -5.39
C GLY A 487 17.33 -21.60 -5.92
N THR A 488 16.30 -21.35 -6.74
CA THR A 488 15.42 -22.40 -7.28
C THR A 488 16.05 -23.11 -8.47
N GLN A 489 15.89 -24.45 -8.51
CA GLN A 489 16.38 -25.29 -9.61
C GLN A 489 15.25 -25.71 -10.55
N VAL A 490 15.48 -25.62 -11.85
CA VAL A 490 14.61 -26.21 -12.88
C VAL A 490 15.41 -27.24 -13.65
N ASN A 491 15.07 -28.52 -13.48
CA ASN A 491 15.70 -29.66 -14.14
C ASN A 491 14.86 -30.10 -15.34
N GLY A 492 15.08 -29.48 -16.50
CA GLY A 492 14.34 -29.77 -17.72
C GLY A 492 14.29 -28.58 -18.68
N PRO A 493 13.67 -28.76 -19.86
CA PRO A 493 13.53 -27.69 -20.84
C PRO A 493 12.55 -26.62 -20.35
N VAL A 494 12.92 -25.35 -20.52
CA VAL A 494 12.01 -24.19 -20.33
C VAL A 494 11.58 -23.70 -21.71
N SER A 495 10.26 -23.62 -21.94
CA SER A 495 9.68 -23.14 -23.19
C SER A 495 8.71 -21.99 -22.93
N VAL A 496 8.95 -20.84 -23.54
CA VAL A 496 8.14 -19.62 -23.42
C VAL A 496 7.52 -19.32 -24.78
N ASN A 497 6.21 -19.23 -24.84
CA ASN A 497 5.45 -19.01 -26.08
C ASN A 497 4.35 -17.97 -25.84
N GLY A 498 4.66 -16.70 -26.12
CA GLY A 498 3.77 -15.55 -25.96
C GLY A 498 3.62 -15.02 -24.52
N GLY A 499 4.47 -15.45 -23.58
CA GLY A 499 4.36 -15.15 -22.15
C GLY A 499 5.58 -14.45 -21.58
N THR A 500 5.52 -14.10 -20.30
CA THR A 500 6.62 -13.45 -19.57
C THR A 500 7.39 -14.48 -18.75
N PHE A 501 8.68 -14.63 -19.02
CA PHE A 501 9.56 -15.50 -18.24
C PHE A 501 10.63 -14.69 -17.52
N ILE A 502 10.73 -14.93 -16.20
CA ILE A 502 11.67 -14.24 -15.34
C ILE A 502 12.45 -15.28 -14.56
N ALA A 503 13.77 -15.19 -14.57
CA ALA A 503 14.63 -16.01 -13.72
C ALA A 503 15.65 -15.10 -13.04
N ASN A 504 15.66 -15.11 -11.71
CA ASN A 504 16.56 -14.28 -10.93
C ASN A 504 17.30 -15.14 -9.91
N GLY A 505 18.63 -15.21 -9.98
CA GLY A 505 19.42 -16.04 -9.07
C GLY A 505 19.12 -17.55 -9.15
N ALA A 506 18.53 -18.02 -10.25
CA ALA A 506 18.06 -19.40 -10.39
C ALA A 506 19.14 -20.34 -10.98
N SER A 507 18.86 -21.64 -11.01
CA SER A 507 19.66 -22.63 -11.74
C SER A 507 18.79 -23.43 -12.71
N LEU A 508 18.99 -23.21 -14.02
CA LEU A 508 18.22 -23.84 -15.08
C LEU A 508 19.08 -24.93 -15.74
N HIS A 509 18.73 -26.19 -15.52
CA HIS A 509 19.41 -27.36 -16.06
C HIS A 509 18.63 -27.91 -17.27
N GLY A 510 18.88 -27.33 -18.44
CA GLY A 510 18.22 -27.67 -19.69
C GLY A 510 18.19 -26.50 -20.68
N PRO A 511 17.65 -26.72 -21.89
CA PRO A 511 17.49 -25.66 -22.87
C PRO A 511 16.43 -24.65 -22.42
N VAL A 512 16.66 -23.36 -22.69
CA VAL A 512 15.69 -22.28 -22.49
C VAL A 512 15.34 -21.70 -23.85
N ASN A 513 14.09 -21.85 -24.27
CA ASN A 513 13.61 -21.38 -25.57
C ASN A 513 12.45 -20.41 -25.37
N ALA A 514 12.54 -19.19 -25.91
CA ALA A 514 11.48 -18.20 -25.90
C ALA A 514 11.09 -17.77 -27.32
N THR A 515 9.79 -17.79 -27.60
CA THR A 515 9.22 -17.56 -28.94
C THR A 515 7.91 -16.77 -28.90
N GLY A 516 7.52 -16.16 -30.03
CA GLY A 516 6.27 -15.40 -30.15
C GLY A 516 6.28 -14.13 -29.29
N ASP A 517 5.10 -13.61 -28.91
CA ASP A 517 4.94 -12.35 -28.14
C ASP A 517 5.41 -12.44 -26.67
N SER A 518 6.62 -12.93 -26.45
CA SER A 518 7.19 -13.15 -25.12
C SER A 518 7.99 -11.94 -24.64
N SER A 519 8.12 -11.81 -23.32
CA SER A 519 9.16 -11.01 -22.68
C SER A 519 10.03 -11.91 -21.79
N VAL A 520 11.34 -11.66 -21.78
CA VAL A 520 12.31 -12.53 -21.09
C VAL A 520 13.22 -11.67 -20.24
N THR A 521 13.32 -11.98 -18.95
CA THR A 521 14.32 -11.38 -18.05
C THR A 521 15.07 -12.47 -17.32
N ILE A 522 16.39 -12.51 -17.49
CA ILE A 522 17.27 -13.48 -16.82
C ILE A 522 18.41 -12.71 -16.16
N CYS A 523 18.44 -12.74 -14.82
CA CYS A 523 19.41 -12.01 -13.99
C CYS A 523 20.08 -12.98 -13.01
N GLY A 524 21.41 -12.88 -12.85
CA GLY A 524 22.18 -13.65 -11.87
C GLY A 524 21.98 -15.18 -11.93
N THR A 525 21.53 -15.71 -13.07
CA THR A 525 21.05 -17.09 -13.22
C THR A 525 22.13 -17.96 -13.86
N SER A 526 22.21 -19.22 -13.44
CA SER A 526 23.01 -20.24 -14.13
C SER A 526 22.15 -21.05 -15.10
N ILE A 527 22.62 -21.21 -16.34
CA ILE A 527 21.95 -22.01 -17.38
C ILE A 527 22.91 -23.09 -17.84
N SER A 528 22.54 -24.35 -17.68
CA SER A 528 23.26 -25.51 -18.21
C SER A 528 22.51 -26.07 -19.43
N GLY A 529 22.72 -25.43 -20.58
CA GLY A 529 22.01 -25.72 -21.82
C GLY A 529 22.00 -24.53 -22.78
N PRO A 530 21.47 -24.70 -24.01
CA PRO A 530 21.34 -23.61 -24.96
C PRO A 530 20.27 -22.61 -24.51
N LEU A 531 20.50 -21.33 -24.78
CA LEU A 531 19.53 -20.25 -24.64
C LEU A 531 19.14 -19.73 -26.04
N SER A 532 17.85 -19.77 -26.38
CA SER A 532 17.34 -19.24 -27.64
C SER A 532 16.15 -18.32 -27.40
N VAL A 533 16.24 -17.09 -27.88
CA VAL A 533 15.14 -16.09 -27.81
C VAL A 533 14.87 -15.60 -29.22
N SER A 534 13.69 -15.90 -29.76
CA SER A 534 13.38 -15.59 -31.16
C SER A 534 11.97 -15.10 -31.41
N GLY A 535 11.81 -14.08 -32.25
CA GLY A 535 10.49 -13.57 -32.63
C GLY A 535 9.76 -12.83 -31.50
N THR A 536 10.47 -12.36 -30.48
CA THR A 536 9.88 -11.68 -29.33
C THR A 536 9.53 -10.23 -29.63
N THR A 537 8.31 -9.83 -29.25
CA THR A 537 7.85 -8.43 -29.29
C THR A 537 8.08 -7.70 -27.97
N GLY A 538 8.12 -8.44 -26.85
CA GLY A 538 8.49 -7.91 -25.54
C GLY A 538 10.00 -7.76 -25.36
N GLN A 539 10.38 -7.00 -24.33
CA GLN A 539 11.77 -6.79 -23.97
C GLN A 539 12.47 -8.10 -23.60
N THR A 540 13.70 -8.27 -24.07
CA THR A 540 14.60 -9.35 -23.68
C THR A 540 15.78 -8.77 -22.92
N ILE A 541 15.94 -9.16 -21.65
CA ILE A 541 17.09 -8.81 -20.81
C ILE A 541 17.75 -10.10 -20.36
N VAL A 542 19.03 -10.26 -20.70
CA VAL A 542 19.87 -11.35 -20.21
C VAL A 542 21.11 -10.71 -19.61
N GLY A 543 21.04 -10.35 -18.33
CA GLY A 543 22.00 -9.48 -17.65
C GLY A 543 21.89 -8.02 -18.11
N GLY A 544 22.06 -7.05 -17.20
CA GLY A 544 21.61 -5.66 -17.42
C GLY A 544 22.64 -4.54 -17.41
N GLY A 545 23.93 -4.79 -17.15
CA GLY A 545 24.98 -3.78 -17.32
C GLY A 545 24.66 -2.37 -16.76
N SER A 546 25.04 -1.32 -17.49
CA SER A 546 24.77 0.09 -17.14
C SER A 546 23.45 0.62 -17.69
N ALA A 547 22.86 -0.02 -18.70
CA ALA A 547 21.58 0.37 -19.29
C ALA A 547 20.38 -0.15 -18.49
N PHE A 548 20.56 -1.23 -17.70
CA PHE A 548 19.60 -1.78 -16.74
C PHE A 548 20.27 -2.12 -15.40
N PRO A 549 20.57 -1.10 -14.56
CA PRO A 549 21.15 -1.32 -13.24
C PRO A 549 20.22 -2.18 -12.38
N GLY A 550 20.75 -3.27 -11.80
CA GLY A 550 20.01 -4.21 -10.94
C GLY A 550 19.94 -5.64 -11.47
N CYS A 551 20.11 -5.86 -12.78
CA CYS A 551 20.15 -7.21 -13.34
C CYS A 551 21.59 -7.74 -13.45
N ALA A 552 21.98 -8.61 -12.53
CA ALA A 552 23.31 -9.22 -12.51
C ALA A 552 23.58 -10.12 -13.74
N GLY A 553 24.82 -10.20 -14.18
CA GLY A 553 25.23 -11.05 -15.30
C GLY A 553 25.03 -12.55 -15.03
N ASN A 554 24.77 -13.32 -16.09
CA ASN A 554 24.45 -14.75 -16.02
C ASN A 554 25.66 -15.65 -16.31
N SER A 555 25.57 -16.93 -15.93
CA SER A 555 26.51 -17.98 -16.35
C SER A 555 25.80 -18.97 -17.27
N ILE A 556 26.16 -18.99 -18.56
CA ILE A 556 25.49 -19.80 -19.58
C ILE A 556 26.48 -20.85 -20.12
N SER A 557 26.22 -22.12 -19.84
CA SER A 557 26.97 -23.27 -20.36
C SER A 557 26.26 -23.85 -21.58
N GLY A 558 26.46 -23.20 -22.73
CA GLY A 558 25.81 -23.54 -24.00
C GLY A 558 25.82 -22.37 -24.98
N PRO A 559 25.32 -22.57 -26.21
CA PRO A 559 25.14 -21.47 -27.16
C PRO A 559 24.01 -20.53 -26.71
N ALA A 560 24.15 -19.24 -27.00
CA ALA A 560 23.12 -18.23 -26.80
C ALA A 560 22.75 -17.56 -28.13
N SER A 561 21.48 -17.54 -28.51
CA SER A 561 21.02 -16.98 -29.79
C SER A 561 19.80 -16.09 -29.63
N PHE A 562 19.84 -14.91 -30.27
CA PHE A 562 18.77 -13.91 -30.25
C PHE A 562 18.40 -13.55 -31.70
N SER A 563 17.20 -13.91 -32.17
CA SER A 563 16.86 -13.73 -33.59
C SER A 563 15.46 -13.22 -33.87
N ASN A 564 15.31 -12.34 -34.86
CA ASN A 564 14.01 -11.82 -35.30
C ASN A 564 13.18 -11.15 -34.20
N ASN A 565 13.83 -10.64 -33.13
CA ASN A 565 13.12 -9.95 -32.05
C ASN A 565 12.82 -8.50 -32.45
N SER A 566 11.56 -8.10 -32.32
CA SER A 566 11.12 -6.73 -32.56
C SER A 566 11.08 -5.88 -31.29
N GLY A 567 11.06 -6.52 -30.11
CA GLY A 567 11.34 -5.87 -28.83
C GLY A 567 12.84 -5.61 -28.61
N PRO A 568 13.21 -4.66 -27.74
CA PRO A 568 14.62 -4.41 -27.41
C PRO A 568 15.31 -5.64 -26.81
N VAL A 569 16.55 -5.88 -27.24
CA VAL A 569 17.38 -7.00 -26.75
C VAL A 569 18.60 -6.43 -26.02
N GLU A 570 18.68 -6.71 -24.73
CA GLU A 570 19.81 -6.40 -23.85
C GLU A 570 20.50 -7.72 -23.45
N VAL A 571 21.79 -7.83 -23.72
CA VAL A 571 22.60 -8.99 -23.30
C VAL A 571 23.89 -8.48 -22.70
N ASP A 572 23.94 -8.27 -21.40
CA ASP A 572 25.04 -7.58 -20.74
C ASP A 572 25.68 -8.36 -19.58
N GLY A 573 27.01 -8.30 -19.47
CA GLY A 573 27.76 -8.81 -18.31
C GLY A 573 27.77 -10.33 -18.13
N ASN A 574 27.40 -11.10 -19.15
CA ASN A 574 27.27 -12.56 -19.04
C ASN A 574 28.60 -13.29 -19.24
N THR A 575 28.73 -14.48 -18.65
CA THR A 575 29.77 -15.46 -18.99
C THR A 575 29.15 -16.60 -19.80
N ILE A 576 29.50 -16.71 -21.08
CA ILE A 576 28.89 -17.66 -22.04
C ILE A 576 29.96 -18.66 -22.52
N SER A 577 29.80 -19.92 -22.14
CA SER A 577 30.64 -21.04 -22.57
C SER A 577 30.10 -21.68 -23.85
N GLY A 578 30.06 -20.90 -24.94
CA GLY A 578 29.48 -21.28 -26.23
C GLY A 578 29.47 -20.10 -27.21
N PRO A 579 28.96 -20.30 -28.45
CA PRO A 579 28.78 -19.18 -29.38
C PRO A 579 27.65 -18.24 -28.92
N LEU A 580 27.78 -16.96 -29.25
CA LEU A 580 26.76 -15.92 -29.05
C LEU A 580 26.36 -15.35 -30.41
N SER A 581 25.09 -15.40 -30.78
CA SER A 581 24.63 -14.91 -32.09
C SER A 581 23.40 -14.00 -32.02
N PHE A 582 23.43 -12.93 -32.80
CA PHE A 582 22.30 -12.02 -33.02
C PHE A 582 21.97 -12.01 -34.52
N SER A 583 20.70 -12.17 -34.91
CA SER A 583 20.31 -12.12 -36.32
C SER A 583 18.91 -11.55 -36.54
N GLY A 584 18.78 -10.53 -37.38
CA GLY A 584 17.46 -10.04 -37.83
C GLY A 584 16.61 -9.36 -36.76
N ASN A 585 17.22 -8.93 -35.64
CA ASN A 585 16.52 -8.20 -34.58
C ASN A 585 16.26 -6.75 -35.02
N THR A 586 15.02 -6.28 -34.93
CA THR A 586 14.62 -4.93 -35.34
C THR A 586 14.41 -3.98 -34.16
N GLY A 587 14.24 -4.52 -32.94
CA GLY A 587 14.00 -3.73 -31.72
C GLY A 587 15.22 -3.03 -31.13
N GLY A 588 16.38 -3.15 -31.77
CA GLY A 588 17.68 -2.73 -31.24
C GLY A 588 18.32 -3.82 -30.40
N VAL A 589 19.65 -3.95 -30.53
CA VAL A 589 20.47 -4.88 -29.75
C VAL A 589 21.52 -4.07 -29.00
N HIS A 590 21.51 -4.19 -27.67
CA HIS A 590 22.57 -3.73 -26.80
C HIS A 590 23.28 -4.96 -26.22
N GLN A 591 24.60 -5.01 -26.38
CA GLN A 591 25.42 -6.04 -25.77
C GLN A 591 26.75 -5.44 -25.33
N SER A 592 27.09 -5.65 -24.05
CA SER A 592 28.27 -5.09 -23.41
C SER A 592 28.77 -5.99 -22.29
N GLY A 593 30.08 -5.99 -22.03
CA GLY A 593 30.67 -6.67 -20.88
C GLY A 593 30.54 -8.21 -20.85
N ASN A 594 30.13 -8.86 -21.95
CA ASN A 594 30.04 -10.31 -22.02
C ASN A 594 31.42 -10.97 -22.19
N THR A 595 31.66 -12.06 -21.46
CA THR A 595 32.80 -12.97 -21.65
C THR A 595 32.31 -14.21 -22.40
N VAL A 596 32.73 -14.38 -23.66
CA VAL A 596 32.24 -15.47 -24.54
C VAL A 596 33.41 -16.36 -24.97
N SER A 597 33.30 -17.67 -24.77
CA SER A 597 34.36 -18.62 -25.17
C SER A 597 34.25 -19.13 -26.62
N GLY A 598 33.10 -18.90 -27.28
CA GLY A 598 32.85 -19.23 -28.68
C GLY A 598 32.81 -18.00 -29.61
N PRO A 599 32.50 -18.19 -30.92
CA PRO A 599 32.37 -17.07 -31.84
C PRO A 599 31.19 -16.17 -31.47
N ILE A 600 31.37 -14.86 -31.70
CA ILE A 600 30.31 -13.86 -31.62
C ILE A 600 29.90 -13.47 -33.04
N SER A 601 28.62 -13.51 -33.37
CA SER A 601 28.10 -13.13 -34.69
C SER A 601 26.93 -12.16 -34.55
N ILE A 602 26.95 -11.06 -35.31
CA ILE A 602 25.91 -10.03 -35.31
C ILE A 602 25.53 -9.78 -36.78
N HIS A 603 24.28 -10.09 -37.13
CA HIS A 603 23.78 -10.10 -38.52
C HIS A 603 22.48 -9.32 -38.69
#